data_AF-A0A6A0AIE1-F1
#
_entry.id   AF-A0A6A0AIE1-F1
#
_cell.length_a   1.000
_cell.length_b   1.000
_cell.length_c   1.000
_cell.angle_alpha   90.00
_cell.angle_beta   90.00
_cell.angle_gamma   90.00
#
_symmetry.space_group_name_H-M   'P 1'
#
loop_
_entity.id
_entity.type
_entity.pdbx_description
1 polymer ?
#
loop_
_entity_poly.entity_id
_entity_poly.type
_entity_poly.pdbx_seq_one_letter_code
_entity_poly.pdbx_strand_id
1 'polypeptide(L)'
;ATDRQALAKITAEGVFLEELERNPGQYLPEVTEDKLSGEVVQVDLDQPMDKIRAQLSLHPIRTRLSLTGTLVVARDIAHAKLQERIASGQGLPDYVKNHIIYCKPL
;
A
#
# COMPACT_ATOMS: atom_id res chain seq x y z
N ALA A 1 -4.73 -4.65 9.14
CA ALA A 1 -5.25 -5.53 10.21
C ALA A 1 -6.39 -6.30 9.60
N THR A 2 -6.39 -7.62 9.74
CA THR A 2 -7.31 -8.46 8.99
C THR A 2 -7.79 -9.60 9.89
N ASP A 3 -8.81 -9.30 10.69
CA ASP A 3 -9.49 -10.25 11.57
C ASP A 3 -10.62 -10.91 10.76
N ARG A 4 -10.50 -12.20 10.44
CA ARG A 4 -11.32 -12.91 9.43
C ARG A 4 -11.68 -14.32 9.88
N GLN A 5 -12.21 -14.44 11.08
CA GLN A 5 -12.75 -15.69 11.61
C GLN A 5 -14.27 -15.58 11.77
N ALA A 6 -14.94 -16.71 11.66
CA ALA A 6 -16.35 -16.87 12.02
C ALA A 6 -16.57 -18.29 12.55
N LEU A 7 -17.31 -18.43 13.63
CA LEU A 7 -17.73 -19.71 14.18
C LEU A 7 -18.91 -20.29 13.36
N ALA A 8 -19.03 -21.61 13.33
CA ALA A 8 -20.17 -22.30 12.71
C ALA A 8 -20.55 -23.54 13.53
N LYS A 9 -21.82 -23.96 13.46
CA LYS A 9 -22.29 -25.21 14.07
C LYS A 9 -23.36 -25.90 13.22
N ILE A 10 -23.43 -27.21 13.34
CA ILE A 10 -24.44 -28.06 12.68
C ILE A 10 -25.20 -28.81 13.76
N THR A 11 -26.53 -28.78 13.69
CA THR A 11 -27.43 -29.49 14.62
C THR A 11 -28.53 -30.23 13.84
N ALA A 12 -29.39 -30.97 14.54
CA ALA A 12 -30.57 -31.57 13.92
C ALA A 12 -31.55 -30.54 13.31
N GLU A 13 -31.42 -29.26 13.69
CA GLU A 13 -32.25 -28.15 13.21
C GLU A 13 -31.68 -27.49 11.95
N GLY A 14 -30.42 -27.76 11.59
CA GLY A 14 -29.78 -27.23 10.39
C GLY A 14 -28.35 -26.73 10.59
N VAL A 15 -27.95 -25.78 9.74
CA VAL A 15 -26.60 -25.20 9.69
C VAL A 15 -26.63 -23.75 10.17
N PHE A 16 -25.70 -23.39 11.05
CA PHE A 16 -25.61 -22.06 11.65
C PHE A 16 -24.20 -21.48 11.45
N LEU A 17 -24.14 -20.17 11.23
CA LEU A 17 -22.92 -19.39 11.08
C LEU A 17 -22.99 -18.18 12.03
N GLU A 18 -21.86 -17.80 12.62
CA GLU A 18 -21.72 -16.59 13.43
C GLU A 18 -22.16 -15.35 12.63
N GLU A 19 -22.99 -14.52 13.25
CA GLU A 19 -23.42 -13.27 12.67
C GLU A 19 -22.37 -12.18 12.94
N LEU A 20 -21.70 -11.74 11.88
CA LEU A 20 -20.81 -10.58 11.92
C LEU A 20 -21.57 -9.29 11.63
N GLU A 21 -21.01 -8.15 12.05
CA GLU A 21 -21.56 -6.82 11.79
C GLU A 21 -21.74 -6.56 10.27
N ARG A 22 -22.91 -6.04 9.89
CA ARG A 22 -23.29 -5.76 8.49
C ARG A 22 -23.30 -4.27 8.15
N ASN A 23 -23.32 -3.41 9.17
CA ASN A 23 -23.23 -1.96 9.06
C ASN A 23 -22.00 -1.43 9.83
N PRO A 24 -20.77 -1.65 9.32
CA PRO A 24 -19.55 -1.18 9.99
C PRO A 24 -19.45 0.35 10.03
N GLY A 25 -20.23 1.07 9.20
CA GLY A 25 -20.24 2.52 9.15
C GLY A 25 -20.68 3.19 10.46
N GLN A 26 -21.41 2.46 11.32
CA GLN A 26 -21.81 2.98 12.64
C GLN A 26 -20.63 3.23 13.59
N TYR A 27 -19.47 2.62 13.33
CA TYR A 27 -18.25 2.85 14.11
C TYR A 27 -17.42 4.02 13.59
N LEU A 28 -17.82 4.66 12.49
CA LEU A 28 -17.15 5.86 12.00
C LEU A 28 -17.42 7.00 12.98
N PRO A 29 -16.38 7.71 13.47
CA PRO A 29 -16.58 8.90 14.28
C PRO A 29 -17.25 10.00 13.44
N GLU A 30 -17.97 10.91 14.10
CA GLU A 30 -18.38 12.16 13.46
C GLU A 30 -17.13 12.94 13.05
N VAL A 31 -16.91 13.04 11.75
CA VAL A 31 -15.73 13.68 11.16
C VAL A 31 -16.01 15.18 11.08
N THR A 32 -15.30 15.96 11.89
CA THR A 32 -15.10 17.39 11.61
C THR A 32 -13.75 17.55 10.92
N GLU A 33 -13.69 18.34 9.84
CA GLU A 33 -12.47 18.55 9.03
C GLU A 33 -11.27 19.01 9.89
N ASP A 34 -11.56 19.67 11.01
CA ASP A 34 -10.63 20.15 12.04
C ASP A 34 -9.76 19.04 12.69
N LYS A 35 -10.19 17.77 12.62
CA LYS A 35 -9.43 16.63 13.19
C LYS A 35 -8.42 16.00 12.23
N LEU A 36 -8.38 16.43 10.97
CA LEU A 36 -7.57 15.79 9.90
C LEU A 36 -6.27 16.54 9.56
N SER A 37 -5.98 17.66 10.22
CA SER A 37 -4.90 18.56 9.84
C SER A 37 -3.53 18.14 10.37
N GLY A 38 -2.81 17.37 9.57
CA GLY A 38 -1.35 17.49 9.46
C GLY A 38 -1.02 18.06 8.08
N GLU A 39 -0.02 18.93 8.00
CA GLU A 39 0.53 19.38 6.72
C GLU A 39 0.88 18.15 5.86
N VAL A 40 0.43 18.15 4.60
CA VAL A 40 0.68 17.05 3.66
C VAL A 40 1.48 17.58 2.51
N VAL A 41 2.62 16.95 2.26
CA VAL A 41 3.42 17.26 1.09
C VAL A 41 2.86 16.49 -0.10
N GLN A 42 2.41 17.22 -1.11
CA GLN A 42 2.03 16.66 -2.40
C GLN A 42 3.30 16.32 -3.20
N VAL A 43 3.39 15.08 -3.67
CA VAL A 43 4.51 14.60 -4.47
C VAL A 43 3.96 14.00 -5.76
N ASP A 44 4.34 14.60 -6.87
CA ASP A 44 4.05 14.10 -8.21
C ASP A 44 5.17 13.15 -8.65
N LEU A 45 4.78 11.92 -8.99
CA LEU A 45 5.66 10.82 -9.35
C LEU A 45 5.94 10.74 -10.85
N ASP A 46 5.22 11.50 -11.68
CA ASP A 46 5.43 11.51 -13.14
C ASP A 46 6.54 12.50 -13.53
N GLN A 47 7.65 12.45 -12.78
CA GLN A 47 8.84 13.27 -12.93
C GLN A 47 10.10 12.39 -12.98
N PRO A 48 11.23 12.91 -13.51
CA PRO A 48 12.51 12.19 -13.44
C PRO A 48 12.87 11.81 -11.99
N MET A 49 13.37 10.58 -11.80
CA MET A 49 13.67 10.03 -10.47
C MET A 49 14.57 10.95 -9.63
N ASP A 50 15.51 11.68 -10.24
CA ASP A 50 16.37 12.63 -9.54
C ASP A 50 15.60 13.84 -8.98
N LYS A 51 14.55 14.31 -9.65
CA LYS A 51 13.69 15.38 -9.14
C LYS A 51 12.86 14.91 -7.95
N ILE A 52 12.29 13.70 -8.04
CA ILE A 52 11.53 13.09 -6.95
C ILE A 52 12.44 12.94 -5.71
N ARG A 53 13.66 12.38 -5.89
CA ARG A 53 14.64 12.23 -4.82
C ARG A 53 15.07 13.57 -4.22
N ALA A 54 15.29 14.59 -5.05
CA ALA A 54 15.63 15.94 -4.59
C ALA A 54 14.51 16.53 -3.73
N GLN A 55 13.25 16.43 -4.16
CA GLN A 55 12.10 16.91 -3.39
C GLN A 55 11.98 16.17 -2.05
N LEU A 56 12.04 14.84 -2.06
CA LEU A 56 11.92 14.03 -0.83
C LEU A 56 13.05 14.31 0.17
N SER A 57 14.24 14.66 -0.32
CA SER A 57 15.41 14.98 0.54
C SER A 57 15.25 16.25 1.38
N LEU A 58 14.29 17.12 1.02
CA LEU A 58 14.02 18.37 1.75
C LEU A 58 13.19 18.15 3.02
N HIS A 59 12.67 16.95 3.24
CA HIS A 59 11.72 16.67 4.31
C HIS A 59 12.28 15.66 5.32
N PRO A 60 12.06 15.87 6.64
CA PRO A 60 12.47 14.90 7.64
C PRO A 60 11.62 13.63 7.58
N ILE A 61 12.11 12.55 8.18
CA ILE A 61 11.33 11.33 8.38
C ILE A 61 10.04 11.63 9.16
N ARG A 62 9.00 10.80 8.96
CA ARG A 62 7.62 10.98 9.48
C ARG A 62 6.79 12.09 8.82
N THR A 63 7.34 12.82 7.84
CA THR A 63 6.55 13.74 7.00
C THR A 63 5.44 12.97 6.27
N ARG A 64 4.19 13.45 6.32
CA ARG A 64 3.07 12.86 5.60
C ARG A 64 3.13 13.27 4.12
N LEU A 65 3.11 12.29 3.23
CA LEU A 65 3.12 12.51 1.79
C LEU A 65 1.76 12.13 1.18
N SER A 66 1.36 12.85 0.15
CA SER A 66 0.29 12.45 -0.76
C SER A 66 0.90 12.30 -2.15
N LEU A 67 0.88 11.07 -2.66
CA LEU A 67 1.56 10.69 -3.89
C LEU A 67 0.55 10.65 -5.04
N THR A 68 0.89 11.28 -6.17
CA THR A 68 0.10 11.21 -7.41
C THR A 68 1.02 10.76 -8.54
N GLY A 69 0.57 9.84 -9.40
CA GLY A 69 1.31 9.41 -10.58
C GLY A 69 1.59 7.90 -10.61
N THR A 70 2.57 7.50 -11.43
CA THR A 70 2.82 6.11 -11.80
C THR A 70 3.64 5.36 -10.74
N LEU A 71 3.20 4.14 -10.38
CA LEU A 71 3.92 3.22 -9.51
C LEU A 71 4.14 1.87 -10.20
N VAL A 72 5.29 1.25 -9.96
CA VAL A 72 5.54 -0.14 -10.34
C VAL A 72 5.23 -1.05 -9.17
N VAL A 73 4.39 -2.06 -9.38
CA VAL A 73 4.03 -3.03 -8.34
C VAL A 73 4.91 -4.26 -8.48
N ALA A 74 5.70 -4.57 -7.44
CA ALA A 74 6.56 -5.74 -7.41
C ALA A 74 6.67 -6.32 -6.00
N ARG A 75 6.94 -7.63 -5.92
CA ARG A 75 7.02 -8.41 -4.68
C ARG A 75 7.98 -9.58 -4.81
N ASP A 76 7.96 -10.49 -3.85
CA ASP A 76 8.84 -11.64 -3.65
C ASP A 76 9.33 -12.28 -4.96
N ILE A 77 8.44 -12.84 -5.77
CA ILE A 77 8.81 -13.52 -7.03
C ILE A 77 9.40 -12.53 -8.05
N ALA A 78 8.89 -11.29 -8.10
CA ALA A 78 9.42 -10.29 -9.01
C ALA A 78 10.84 -9.85 -8.61
N HIS A 79 11.09 -9.64 -7.32
CA HIS A 79 12.42 -9.30 -6.80
C HIS A 79 13.41 -10.45 -6.99
N ALA A 80 13.00 -11.70 -6.78
CA ALA A 80 13.82 -12.88 -7.07
C ALA A 80 14.25 -12.93 -8.55
N LYS A 81 13.31 -12.72 -9.48
CA LYS A 81 13.62 -12.66 -10.92
C LYS A 81 14.53 -11.49 -11.30
N LEU A 82 14.38 -10.33 -10.65
CA LEU A 82 15.28 -9.19 -10.87
C LEU A 82 16.70 -9.50 -10.39
N GLN A 83 16.84 -10.24 -9.29
CA GLN A 83 18.14 -10.70 -8.79
C GLN A 83 18.81 -11.68 -9.75
N GLU A 84 18.08 -12.69 -10.25
CA GLU A 84 18.57 -13.62 -11.28
C GLU A 84 19.06 -12.87 -12.54
N ARG A 85 18.28 -11.87 -12.97
CA ARG A 85 18.62 -11.01 -14.09
C ARG A 85 19.94 -10.27 -13.86
N ILE A 86 20.15 -9.67 -12.69
CA ILE A 86 21.41 -9.02 -12.32
C ILE A 86 22.56 -10.03 -12.33
N ALA A 87 22.36 -11.21 -11.71
CA ALA A 87 23.38 -12.25 -11.64
C ALA A 87 23.80 -12.76 -13.03
N SER A 88 22.86 -12.77 -13.99
CA SER A 88 23.12 -13.10 -15.39
C SER A 88 23.76 -11.98 -16.23
N GLY A 89 24.11 -10.84 -15.62
CA GLY A 89 24.71 -9.69 -16.31
C GLY A 89 23.74 -8.84 -17.13
N GLN A 90 22.43 -9.12 -17.06
CA GLN A 90 21.40 -8.39 -17.82
C GLN A 90 20.95 -7.07 -17.17
N GLY A 91 21.47 -6.76 -15.97
CA GLY A 91 21.18 -5.52 -15.23
C GLY A 91 19.71 -5.34 -14.85
N LEU A 92 19.38 -4.14 -14.37
CA LEU A 92 18.02 -3.78 -13.99
C LEU A 92 17.24 -3.17 -15.17
N PRO A 93 15.96 -3.56 -15.36
CA PRO A 93 15.07 -2.90 -16.31
C PRO A 93 14.84 -1.42 -16.00
N ASP A 94 14.57 -0.61 -17.01
CA ASP A 94 14.40 0.85 -16.86
C ASP A 94 13.22 1.23 -15.97
N TYR A 95 12.12 0.47 -16.01
CA TYR A 95 10.97 0.72 -15.15
C TYR A 95 11.30 0.57 -13.66
N VAL A 96 12.28 -0.28 -13.29
CA VAL A 96 12.75 -0.42 -11.90
C VAL A 96 13.62 0.76 -11.48
N LYS A 97 14.40 1.30 -12.42
CA LYS A 97 15.31 2.42 -12.15
C LYS A 97 14.58 3.77 -12.07
N ASN A 98 13.51 3.91 -12.84
CA ASN A 98 12.85 5.21 -13.08
C ASN A 98 11.49 5.38 -12.39
N HIS A 99 11.00 4.40 -11.63
CA HIS A 99 9.72 4.50 -10.89
C HIS A 99 9.84 3.97 -9.47
N ILE A 100 8.96 4.45 -8.58
CA ILE A 100 8.86 3.93 -7.22
C ILE A 100 8.24 2.52 -7.25
N ILE A 101 8.82 1.61 -6.48
CA ILE A 101 8.33 0.24 -6.31
C ILE A 101 7.39 0.16 -5.12
N TYR A 102 6.14 -0.24 -5.36
CA TYR A 102 5.15 -0.51 -4.31
C TYR A 102 5.01 -2.01 -4.04
N CYS A 103 5.34 -2.42 -2.82
CA CYS A 103 5.16 -3.79 -2.34
C CYS A 103 3.74 -3.97 -1.79
N LYS A 104 2.79 -4.37 -2.65
CA LYS A 104 1.40 -4.63 -2.22
C LYS A 104 1.31 -5.94 -1.43
N PRO A 105 0.86 -5.97 -0.16
CA PRO A 105 0.60 -7.22 0.57
C PRO A 105 -0.55 -8.03 -0.09
N LEU A 106 -0.50 -9.37 0.05
CA LEU A 106 -1.56 -10.28 -0.39
C LEU A 106 -2.71 -10.26 0.62
#